data_AF-A0A967WYA9-F1
#
_entry.id   AF-A0A967WYA9-F1
#
_cell.length_a   1.000
_cell.length_b   1.000
_cell.length_c   1.000
_cell.angle_alpha   90.00
_cell.angle_beta   90.00
_cell.angle_gamma   90.00
#
_symmetry.space_group_name_H-M   'P 1'
#
loop_
_entity.id
_entity.type
_entity.pdbx_description
1 polymer ?
#
loop_
_entity_poly.entity_id
_entity_poly.type
_entity_poly.pdbx_seq_one_letter_code
_entity_poly.pdbx_strand_id
1 'polypeptide(L)'
;TKIATVVGCGALGSHIASHVVRAGVGRLILADRDFVEWHNLPRQALYSEADAANGVPKAVAAARRLRQINSLVEIEEHVVDVNA
;
A
#
# COMPACT_ATOMS: atom_id res chain seq x y z
N THR A 1 -15.43 -8.80 -11.94
CA THR A 1 -14.36 -8.60 -10.95
C THR A 1 -14.47 -7.20 -10.37
N LYS A 2 -14.38 -7.03 -9.04
CA LYS A 2 -14.44 -5.69 -8.41
C LYS A 2 -13.05 -5.07 -8.39
N ILE A 3 -12.98 -3.76 -8.66
CA ILE A 3 -11.75 -2.98 -8.68
C ILE A 3 -11.87 -1.86 -7.65
N ALA A 4 -10.81 -1.61 -6.89
CA ALA A 4 -10.71 -0.48 -5.98
C ALA A 4 -9.40 0.29 -6.22
N THR A 5 -9.44 1.60 -5.99
CA THR A 5 -8.26 2.46 -6.00
C THR A 5 -8.12 3.11 -4.64
N VAL A 6 -6.90 3.08 -4.09
CA VAL A 6 -6.53 3.76 -2.85
C VAL A 6 -5.48 4.80 -3.17
N VAL A 7 -5.85 6.07 -2.98
CA VAL A 7 -4.97 7.23 -3.12
C VAL A 7 -4.45 7.61 -1.74
N GLY A 8 -3.13 7.57 -1.57
CA GLY A 8 -2.44 7.63 -0.30
C GLY A 8 -2.40 6.27 0.39
N CYS A 9 -1.19 5.78 0.66
CA CYS A 9 -0.86 4.59 1.44
C CYS A 9 -0.41 4.95 2.87
N GLY A 10 -0.82 6.13 3.37
CA GLY A 10 -0.55 6.57 4.73
C GLY A 10 -1.29 5.75 5.81
N ALA A 11 -1.51 6.34 6.99
CA ALA A 11 -2.23 5.68 8.10
C ALA A 11 -3.57 5.07 7.65
N LEU A 12 -4.51 5.88 7.15
CA LEU A 12 -5.82 5.38 6.73
C LEU A 12 -5.72 4.46 5.51
N GLY A 13 -4.98 4.87 4.49
CA GLY A 13 -4.87 4.13 3.24
C GLY A 13 -4.29 2.73 3.40
N SER A 14 -3.26 2.57 4.23
CA SER A 14 -2.66 1.26 4.52
C SER A 14 -3.66 0.31 5.20
N HIS A 15 -4.49 0.80 6.11
CA HIS A 15 -5.56 0.01 6.73
C HIS A 15 -6.65 -0.37 5.72
N ILE A 16 -7.15 0.59 4.94
CA ILE A 16 -8.18 0.32 3.91
C ILE A 16 -7.68 -0.70 2.90
N ALA A 17 -6.46 -0.53 2.37
CA ALA A 17 -5.84 -1.44 1.41
C ALA A 17 -5.74 -2.87 1.97
N SER A 18 -5.31 -3.01 3.23
CA SER A 18 -5.26 -4.32 3.91
C SER A 18 -6.64 -4.96 4.02
N HIS A 19 -7.67 -4.19 4.38
CA HIS A 19 -9.03 -4.70 4.51
C HIS A 19 -9.63 -5.15 3.18
N VAL A 20 -9.49 -4.36 2.10
CA VAL A 20 -10.06 -4.72 0.79
C VAL A 20 -9.36 -5.92 0.15
N VAL A 21 -8.04 -6.06 0.36
CA VAL A 21 -7.27 -7.24 -0.08
C VAL A 21 -7.72 -8.49 0.66
N ARG A 22 -7.93 -8.40 1.98
CA ARG A 22 -8.47 -9.50 2.80
C ARG A 22 -9.91 -9.85 2.46
N ALA A 23 -10.70 -8.88 2.01
CA ALA A 23 -12.07 -9.08 1.54
C ALA A 23 -12.15 -9.73 0.14
N GLY A 24 -11.02 -9.91 -0.55
CA GLY A 24 -10.99 -10.54 -1.87
C GLY A 24 -11.42 -9.60 -3.01
N VAL A 25 -11.06 -8.31 -2.94
CA VAL A 25 -11.13 -7.45 -4.13
C VAL A 25 -10.34 -8.08 -5.26
N GLY A 26 -10.82 -8.02 -6.50
CA GLY A 26 -10.14 -8.69 -7.60
C GLY A 26 -8.89 -7.94 -8.07
N ARG A 27 -8.96 -6.61 -8.09
CA ARG A 27 -7.83 -5.73 -8.39
C ARG A 27 -7.79 -4.54 -7.45
N LEU A 28 -6.60 -4.20 -6.97
CA LEU A 28 -6.32 -3.02 -6.16
C LEU A 28 -5.25 -2.16 -6.84
N ILE A 29 -5.56 -0.88 -7.04
CA ILE A 29 -4.62 0.13 -7.53
C ILE A 29 -4.21 1.01 -6.34
N LEU A 30 -2.93 1.19 -6.13
CA LEU A 30 -2.34 2.03 -5.09
C LEU A 30 -1.63 3.21 -5.74
N ALA A 31 -1.86 4.43 -5.24
CA ALA A 31 -1.12 5.61 -5.63
C ALA A 31 -0.62 6.35 -4.39
N ASP A 32 0.70 6.49 -4.24
CA ASP A 32 1.32 7.29 -3.18
C ASP A 32 2.72 7.74 -3.61
N ARG A 33 3.01 9.04 -3.45
CA ARG A 33 4.32 9.64 -3.80
C ARG A 33 5.36 9.56 -2.69
N ASP A 34 4.94 9.30 -1.46
CA ASP A 34 5.81 9.35 -0.30
C ASP A 34 6.68 8.09 -0.19
N PHE A 35 7.74 8.22 0.58
CA PHE A 35 8.63 7.15 0.97
C PHE A 35 8.33 6.68 2.40
N VAL A 36 8.68 5.43 2.71
CA VAL A 36 8.55 4.91 4.07
C VAL A 36 9.60 5.56 4.97
N GLU A 37 9.15 6.11 6.09
CA GLU A 37 10.01 6.71 7.12
C GLU A 37 9.84 5.99 8.48
N TRP A 38 10.85 6.08 9.35
CA TRP A 38 10.83 5.44 10.68
C TRP A 38 9.59 5.78 11.51
N HIS A 39 9.17 7.04 11.49
CA HIS A 39 8.01 7.50 12.25
C HIS A 39 6.66 6.96 11.71
N ASN A 40 6.68 6.30 10.54
CA ASN A 40 5.50 5.66 9.96
C ASN A 40 5.20 4.31 10.63
N LEU A 41 6.25 3.58 11.06
CA LEU A 41 6.16 2.18 11.50
C LEU A 41 5.17 1.93 12.65
N PRO A 42 5.08 2.78 13.69
CA PRO A 42 4.17 2.54 14.81
C PRO A 42 2.67 2.56 14.44
N ARG A 43 2.32 3.12 13.27
CA ARG A 43 0.93 3.40 12.88
C ARG A 43 0.55 2.97 11.47
N GLN A 44 1.48 2.41 10.70
CA GLN A 44 1.27 1.99 9.32
C GLN A 44 1.77 0.55 9.15
N ALA A 45 0.87 -0.42 9.38
CA ALA A 45 1.19 -1.84 9.52
C ALA A 45 1.68 -2.55 8.25
N LEU A 46 1.73 -1.85 7.11
CA LEU A 46 2.21 -2.42 5.85
C LEU A 46 3.73 -2.31 5.65
N TYR A 47 4.43 -1.62 6.56
CA TYR A 47 5.85 -1.30 6.39
C TYR A 47 6.74 -1.99 7.42
N SER A 48 8.00 -2.22 7.04
CA SER A 48 9.04 -2.79 7.90
C SER A 48 10.17 -1.81 8.15
N GLU A 49 11.02 -2.09 9.14
CA GLU A 49 12.26 -1.32 9.37
C GLU A 49 13.18 -1.34 8.15
N ALA A 50 13.22 -2.45 7.40
CA ALA A 50 13.98 -2.54 6.16
C ALA A 50 13.45 -1.59 5.08
N ASP A 51 12.13 -1.34 5.03
CA ASP A 51 11.55 -0.37 4.10
C ASP A 51 11.94 1.07 4.46
N ALA A 52 11.93 1.39 5.75
CA ALA A 52 12.35 2.69 6.25
C ALA A 52 13.86 2.92 6.03
N ALA A 53 14.69 1.92 6.32
CA ALA A 53 16.14 1.99 6.14
C ALA A 53 16.55 2.20 4.69
N ASN A 54 15.82 1.59 3.75
CA ASN A 54 16.09 1.71 2.31
C ASN A 54 15.33 2.84 1.62
N GLY A 55 14.50 3.60 2.36
CA GLY A 55 13.65 4.65 1.78
C GLY A 55 12.77 4.12 0.65
N VAL A 56 12.08 3.00 0.86
CA VAL A 56 11.23 2.39 -0.18
C VAL A 56 9.98 3.25 -0.40
N PRO A 57 9.52 3.48 -1.64
CA PRO A 57 8.24 4.14 -1.88
C PRO A 57 7.08 3.42 -1.18
N LYS A 58 6.18 4.17 -0.54
CA LYS A 58 5.06 3.60 0.22
C LYS A 58 4.17 2.69 -0.63
N ALA A 59 3.83 3.11 -1.84
CA ALA A 59 3.02 2.31 -2.76
C ALA A 59 3.67 0.94 -3.06
N VAL A 60 4.99 0.92 -3.26
CA VAL A 60 5.78 -0.30 -3.53
C VAL A 60 5.85 -1.20 -2.30
N ALA A 61 6.19 -0.65 -1.14
CA ALA A 61 6.25 -1.41 0.11
C ALA A 61 4.88 -2.00 0.48
N ALA A 62 3.82 -1.19 0.34
CA ALA A 62 2.44 -1.62 0.57
C ALA A 62 2.05 -2.76 -0.38
N ALA A 63 2.27 -2.61 -1.69
CA ALA A 63 1.96 -3.65 -2.67
C ALA A 63 2.69 -4.96 -2.36
N ARG A 64 3.98 -4.90 -2.03
CA ARG A 64 4.76 -6.08 -1.64
C ARG A 64 4.13 -6.80 -0.44
N ARG A 65 3.76 -6.07 0.61
CA ARG A 65 3.11 -6.65 1.79
C ARG A 65 1.72 -7.21 1.50
N LEU A 66 0.93 -6.52 0.69
CA LEU A 66 -0.45 -6.92 0.36
C LEU A 66 -0.49 -8.17 -0.51
N ARG A 67 0.45 -8.34 -1.45
CA ARG A 67 0.60 -9.58 -2.24
C ARG A 67 0.87 -10.80 -1.34
N GLN A 68 1.56 -10.62 -0.21
CA GLN A 68 1.77 -11.68 0.78
C GLN A 68 0.51 -11.97 1.61
N ILE A 69 -0.41 -11.02 1.73
CA ILE A 69 -1.66 -11.19 2.48
C ILE A 69 -2.67 -11.97 1.64
N ASN A 70 -2.79 -11.70 0.35
CA ASN A 70 -3.65 -12.44 -0.55
C ASN A 70 -3.09 -12.40 -1.99
N SER A 71 -2.50 -13.51 -2.43
CA SER A 71 -1.88 -13.64 -3.76
C SER A 71 -2.88 -13.77 -4.91
N LEU A 72 -4.18 -13.90 -4.63
CA LEU A 72 -5.24 -13.94 -5.64
C LEU A 72 -5.67 -12.54 -6.08
N VAL A 73 -5.24 -11.48 -5.39
CA VAL A 73 -5.56 -10.09 -5.73
C VAL A 73 -4.51 -9.55 -6.70
N GLU A 74 -4.95 -9.01 -7.83
CA GLU A 74 -4.09 -8.24 -8.72
C GLU A 74 -3.79 -6.88 -8.08
N ILE A 75 -2.51 -6.55 -7.91
CA ILE A 75 -2.10 -5.30 -7.27
C ILE A 75 -1.22 -4.52 -8.23
N GLU A 76 -1.54 -3.24 -8.41
CA GLU A 76 -0.78 -2.27 -9.18
C GLU A 76 -0.40 -1.08 -8.29
N GLU A 77 0.89 -0.76 -8.25
CA GLU A 77 1.44 0.35 -7.48
C GLU A 77 1.95 1.47 -8.39
N HIS A 78 1.56 2.71 -8.08
CA HIS A 78 2.05 3.90 -8.73
C HIS A 78 2.68 4.84 -7.70
N VAL A 79 3.95 5.17 -7.93
CA VAL A 79 4.67 6.19 -7.14
C VAL A 79 4.41 7.54 -7.79
N VAL A 80 3.24 8.11 -7.52
CA VAL A 80 2.75 9.32 -8.17
C VAL A 80 2.01 10.22 -7.19
N ASP A 81 2.04 11.51 -7.47
CA ASP A 81 1.13 12.48 -6.88
C ASP A 81 -0.18 12.49 -7.67
N VAL A 82 -1.32 12.46 -6.98
CA VAL A 82 -2.64 12.48 -7.63
C VAL A 82 -3.22 13.88 -7.49
N ASN A 83 -3.35 14.57 -8.61
CA ASN A 83 -3.89 15.91 -8.71
C ASN A 83 -5.32 15.88 -9.29
N ALA A 84 -6.11 16.90 -8.97
CA ALA A 84 -7.48 17.09 -9.46
C ALA A 84 -7.52 17.80 -10.82
#